data_AF-A0A1B1TQH3-F1
#
_entry.id   AF-A0A1B1TQH3-F1
#
_cell.length_a   1.000
_cell.length_b   1.000
_cell.length_c   1.000
_cell.angle_alpha   90.00
_cell.angle_beta   90.00
_cell.angle_gamma   90.00
#
_symmetry.space_group_name_H-M   'P 1'
#
loop_
_entity.id
_entity.type
_entity.pdbx_description
1 polymer ?
#
loop_
_entity_poly.entity_id
_entity_poly.type
_entity_poly.pdbx_seq_one_letter_code
_entity_poly.pdbx_strand_id
1 'polypeptide(L)' 'MMEVQECNKLTLKKLRELLGLSQRAFAKALNVRYATVSDWERGKSEPHLSIPQIKALDMMLEKVDLKLRDLPDDLSQ' A
#
# COMPACT_ATOMS: atom_id res chain seq x y z
N MET A 1 4.78 -10.00 15.45
CA MET A 1 5.10 -8.56 15.54
C MET A 1 6.18 -8.33 14.49
N MET A 2 5.92 -7.56 13.43
CA MET A 2 6.99 -7.26 12.46
C MET A 2 8.03 -6.38 13.16
N GLU A 3 9.31 -6.69 13.02
CA GLU A 3 10.37 -5.82 13.52
C GLU A 3 10.39 -4.54 12.68
N VAL A 4 10.61 -3.40 13.33
CA VAL A 4 10.66 -2.05 12.71
C VAL A 4 11.71 -1.98 11.58
N GLN A 5 12.68 -2.91 11.53
CA GLN A 5 13.67 -3.00 10.47
C GLN A 5 13.13 -3.57 9.14
N GLU A 6 12.03 -4.33 9.15
CA GLU A 6 11.39 -4.86 7.93
C GLU A 6 10.65 -3.78 7.13
N CYS A 7 10.19 -2.72 7.82
CA CYS A 7 9.31 -1.73 7.23
C CYS A 7 9.99 -0.91 6.14
N ASN A 8 11.31 -0.68 6.29
CA ASN A 8 12.11 0.08 5.32
C ASN A 8 12.26 -0.60 3.94
N LYS A 9 11.76 -1.84 3.77
CA LYS A 9 11.75 -2.59 2.50
C LYS A 9 10.34 -3.00 2.05
N LEU A 10 9.30 -2.40 2.65
CA LEU A 10 7.91 -2.62 2.25
C LEU A 10 7.64 -1.95 0.91
N THR A 11 7.20 -2.74 -0.06
CA THR A 11 6.64 -2.21 -1.30
C THR A 11 5.12 -2.23 -1.23
N LEU A 12 4.44 -1.47 -2.09
CA LEU A 12 2.98 -1.46 -2.16
C LEU A 12 2.39 -2.87 -2.34
N LYS A 13 3.08 -3.71 -3.11
CA LYS A 13 2.72 -5.12 -3.33
C LYS A 13 2.76 -5.93 -2.03
N LYS A 14 3.86 -5.85 -1.27
CA LYS A 14 3.99 -6.56 0.01
C LYS A 14 2.95 -6.08 1.01
N LEU A 15 2.73 -4.77 1.07
CA LEU A 15 1.71 -4.17 1.92
C LEU A 15 0.32 -4.73 1.62
N ARG A 16 -0.04 -4.78 0.33
CA ARG A 16 -1.30 -5.38 -0.12
C ARG A 16 -1.41 -6.86 0.27
N GLU A 17 -0.33 -7.62 0.10
CA GLU A 17 -0.30 -9.05 0.44
C GLU A 17 -0.45 -9.28 1.95
N LEU A 18 0.17 -8.45 2.79
CA LEU A 18 0.00 -8.46 4.25
C LEU A 18 -1.44 -8.16 4.67
N LEU A 19 -2.11 -7.25 3.94
CA LEU A 19 -3.53 -6.96 4.12
C LEU A 19 -4.46 -8.09 3.61
N GLY A 20 -3.91 -9.13 2.98
CA GLY A 20 -4.68 -10.25 2.41
C GLY A 20 -5.55 -9.84 1.21
N LEU A 21 -5.21 -8.74 0.52
CA LEU A 21 -6.03 -8.18 -0.55
C LEU A 21 -5.54 -8.60 -1.94
N SER A 22 -6.49 -8.87 -2.83
CA SER A 22 -6.19 -8.91 -4.27
C SER A 22 -5.92 -7.49 -4.80
N GLN A 23 -5.18 -7.35 -5.89
CA GLN A 23 -4.97 -6.06 -6.56
C GLN A 23 -6.30 -5.35 -6.88
N ARG A 24 -7.36 -6.09 -7.25
CA ARG A 24 -8.70 -5.53 -7.50
C ARG A 24 -9.35 -4.99 -6.23
N ALA A 25 -9.27 -5.75 -5.13
CA ALA A 25 -9.83 -5.32 -3.85
C ALA A 25 -9.10 -4.09 -3.30
N PHE A 26 -7.77 -4.07 -3.43
CA PHE A 26 -6.93 -2.94 -3.03
C PHE A 26 -7.21 -1.68 -3.88
N ALA A 27 -7.31 -1.84 -5.21
CA ALA A 27 -7.69 -0.75 -6.11
C ALA A 27 -9.07 -0.17 -5.76
N LYS A 28 -10.04 -1.04 -5.46
CA LYS A 28 -11.38 -0.62 -5.03
C LYS A 28 -11.34 0.16 -3.71
N ALA A 29 -10.55 -0.29 -2.74
CA ALA A 29 -10.41 0.39 -1.46
C ALA A 29 -9.76 1.78 -1.60
N LEU A 30 -8.78 1.92 -2.50
CA LEU A 30 -8.14 3.20 -2.83
C LEU A 30 -8.91 4.02 -3.89
N ASN A 31 -10.08 3.54 -4.34
CA ASN A 31 -10.86 4.17 -5.40
C ASN A 31 -10.04 4.52 -6.66
N VAL A 32 -9.17 3.60 -7.09
CA VAL A 32 -8.39 3.70 -8.34
C VAL A 32 -8.74 2.56 -9.28
N ARG A 33 -8.28 2.67 -10.53
CA ARG A 33 -8.41 1.57 -11.49
C ARG A 33 -7.49 0.42 -11.10
N TYR A 34 -7.92 -0.80 -11.37
CA TYR A 34 -7.08 -2.00 -11.23
C TYR A 34 -5.73 -1.86 -11.96
N ALA A 35 -5.74 -1.30 -13.17
CA ALA A 35 -4.54 -1.07 -13.97
C ALA A 35 -3.53 -0.17 -13.26
N THR A 36 -4.00 0.86 -12.53
CA THR A 36 -3.16 1.77 -11.75
C THR A 36 -2.36 1.02 -10.68
N VAL A 37 -3.02 0.15 -9.90
CA VAL A 37 -2.33 -0.69 -8.91
C VAL A 37 -1.35 -1.66 -9.59
N SER A 38 -1.73 -2.24 -10.73
CA SER A 38 -0.84 -3.11 -11.50
C SER A 38 0.40 -2.39 -12.02
N ASP A 39 0.29 -1.13 -12.43
CA ASP A 39 1.43 -0.32 -12.88
C ASP A 39 2.36 0.04 -11.73
N TRP A 40 1.80 0.44 -10.59
CA TRP A 40 2.57 0.71 -9.35
C TRP A 40 3.35 -0.53 -8.89
N GLU A 41 2.69 -1.69 -8.81
CA GLU A 41 3.31 -2.95 -8.38
C GLU A 41 4.28 -3.57 -9.41
N ARG A 42 4.49 -2.92 -10.55
CA ARG A 42 5.49 -3.32 -11.55
C ARG A 42 6.50 -2.21 -11.85
N GLY A 43 6.50 -1.14 -11.06
CA GLY A 43 7.40 0.00 -11.24
C GLY A 43 7.20 0.78 -12.54
N LYS A 44 6.02 0.66 -13.18
CA LYS A 44 5.71 1.45 -14.40
C LYS A 44 5.32 2.89 -14.09
N SER A 45 4.87 3.16 -12.86
CA SER A 45 4.55 4.49 -12.36
C SER A 45 4.65 4.51 -10.84
N GLU A 46 4.82 5.71 -10.29
CA GLU A 46 4.85 5.91 -8.84
C GLU A 46 3.44 6.09 -8.26
N PRO A 47 3.20 5.62 -7.02
CA PRO A 47 1.94 5.83 -6.33
C PRO A 47 1.81 7.26 -5.82
N HIS A 48 1.09 8.10 -6.57
CA HIS A 48 0.65 9.42 -6.08
C HIS A 48 -0.75 9.33 -5.47
N LEU A 49 -0.79 9.27 -4.13
CA LEU A 49 -2.05 9.16 -3.39
C LEU A 49 -2.57 10.54 -2.99
N SER A 50 -3.85 10.79 -3.27
CA SER A 50 -4.59 11.92 -2.73
C SER A 50 -4.92 11.73 -1.24
N ILE A 51 -5.27 12.81 -0.53
CA ILE A 51 -5.64 12.75 0.90
C ILE A 51 -6.73 11.69 1.21
N PRO A 52 -7.83 11.54 0.44
CA PRO A 52 -8.80 10.48 0.66
C PRO A 52 -8.20 9.07 0.56
N GLN A 53 -7.25 8.87 -0.36
CA GLN A 53 -6.60 7.58 -0.57
C GLN A 53 -5.61 7.27 0.55
N ILE A 54 -4.91 8.28 1.05
CA ILE A 54 -4.04 8.16 2.24
C ILE A 54 -4.89 7.76 3.46
N LYS A 55 -6.04 8.40 3.66
CA LYS A 55 -6.97 8.03 4.75
C LYS A 55 -7.50 6.60 4.59
N ALA A 56 -7.88 6.21 3.37
CA ALA A 56 -8.32 4.84 3.10
C ALA A 56 -7.21 3.82 3.36
N LEU A 57 -5.96 4.15 2.98
CA LEU A 57 -4.81 3.32 3.28
C LEU A 57 -4.60 3.17 4.78
N ASP A 58 -4.58 4.28 5.53
CA ASP A 58 -4.39 4.28 6.98
C ASP A 58 -5.43 3.39 7.71
N MET A 59 -6.71 3.49 7.33
CA MET A 59 -7.78 2.62 7.85
C MET A 59 -7.56 1.13 7.54
N MET A 60 -6.91 0.80 6.41
CA MET A 60 -6.57 -0.60 6.10
C MET A 60 -5.40 -1.08 6.97
N LEU A 61 -4.40 -0.24 7.22
CA LEU A 61 -3.22 -0.57 8.01
C LEU A 61 -3.55 -0.89 9.47
N GLU A 62 -4.59 -0.28 10.03
CA GLU A 62 -5.07 -0.58 11.38
C GLU A 62 -5.39 -2.07 11.59
N LYS A 63 -5.74 -2.80 10.52
CA LYS A 63 -6.05 -4.24 10.59
C LYS A 63 -4.83 -5.12 10.79
N VAL A 64 -3.64 -4.60 10.50
CA VAL A 64 -2.35 -5.30 10.58
C VAL A 64 -1.41 -4.64 11.58
N ASP A 65 -1.96 -3.80 12.48
CA ASP A 65 -1.21 -3.06 13.49
C ASP A 65 -0.04 -2.24 12.92
N LEU A 66 -0.25 -1.66 11.73
CA LEU A 66 0.67 -0.73 11.10
C LEU A 66 0.08 0.68 11.10
N LYS A 67 0.96 1.69 11.14
CA LYS A 67 0.60 3.09 10.93
C LYS A 67 1.30 3.61 9.68
N LEU A 68 0.72 4.67 9.09
CA LEU A 68 1.32 5.32 7.93
C LEU A 68 2.79 5.77 8.17
N ARG A 69 3.11 6.17 9.40
CA ARG A 69 4.47 6.58 9.80
C ARG A 69 5.51 5.45 9.79
N ASP A 70 5.05 4.20 9.77
CA ASP A 70 5.92 3.03 9.74
C ASP A 70 6.25 2.62 8.29
N LEU A 71 5.57 3.20 7.30
CA LEU A 71 5.84 2.94 5.90
C LEU A 71 7.12 3.65 5.44
N PRO A 72 7.85 3.08 4.47
CA PRO A 72 8.95 3.78 3.83
C PRO A 72 8.43 4.96 3.00
N ASP A 73 9.30 5.95 2.79
CA ASP A 73 8.99 7.12 1.95
C ASP A 73 8.76 6.72 0.48
N ASP A 74 9.37 5.62 0.04
CA ASP A 74 9.20 5.02 -1.28
C ASP A 74 8.53 3.64 -1.18
N LEU A 75 7.35 3.53 -1.75
CA LEU A 75 6.55 2.30 -1.84
C LEU A 75 6.57 1.66 -3.24
N SER A 76 7.32 2.23 -4.17
CA SER A 76 7.49 1.68 -5.52
C SER A 76 8.23 0.32 -5.49
N GLN A 77 8.27 -0.37 -6.65
CA GLN A 77 8.92 -1.70 -6.74
C GLN A 77 10.43 -1.62 -6.80
#